data_AF-E1Z2K2-F1
#
_entry.id   AF-E1Z2K2-F1
#
_cell.length_a   1.000
_cell.length_b   1.000
_cell.length_c   1.000
_cell.angle_alpha   90.00
_cell.angle_beta   90.00
_cell.angle_gamma   90.00
#
_symmetry.space_group_name_H-M   'P 1'
#
loop_
_entity.id
_entity.type
_entity.pdbx_description
1 polymer ?
#
loop_
_entity_poly.entity_id
_entity_poly.type
_entity_poly.pdbx_seq_one_letter_code
_entity_poly.pdbx_strand_id
1 'polypeptide(L)'
;MAADEGVLGGILAGIVQQLRDTKMPFGYPEKMTKIYELAWLLQPSIEHAPDYHTFVPLSNVVILPEMQKKAKAGRYLSLEHFRADLYQLHTNAVAYNSPGDGGGFGDPCALALSQRHGRLCILLFFVSAAGTMGLNCHRRMLGAEFIKLAARLLEDARVLIAAHLPEIQAAEARIAPRASTTRM
;
A
#
# COMPACT_ATOMS: atom_id res chain seq x y z
N MET A 1 -3.73 -23.10 15.66
CA MET A 1 -4.16 -21.72 15.92
C MET A 1 -5.25 -21.74 16.95
N ALA A 2 -5.20 -20.86 17.95
CA ALA A 2 -6.35 -20.69 18.82
C ALA A 2 -7.54 -20.20 17.96
N ALA A 3 -8.75 -20.72 18.22
CA ALA A 3 -9.93 -20.36 17.43
C ALA A 3 -10.12 -18.83 17.34
N ASP A 4 -9.79 -18.11 18.41
CA ASP A 4 -9.95 -16.66 18.51
C ASP A 4 -8.89 -15.85 17.74
N GLU A 5 -7.64 -16.35 17.63
CA GLU A 5 -6.62 -15.76 16.73
C GLU A 5 -7.06 -15.86 15.26
N GLY A 6 -7.78 -16.94 14.93
CA GLY A 6 -8.38 -17.14 13.62
C GLY A 6 -9.50 -16.14 13.31
N VAL A 7 -10.27 -15.72 14.31
CA VAL A 7 -11.36 -14.74 14.13
C VAL A 7 -10.79 -13.35 13.83
N LEU A 8 -9.87 -12.84 14.66
CA LEU A 8 -9.24 -11.54 14.42
C LEU A 8 -8.52 -11.53 13.07
N GLY A 9 -7.70 -12.55 12.80
CA GLY A 9 -6.99 -12.69 11.53
C GLY A 9 -7.93 -12.74 10.32
N GLY A 10 -9.08 -13.41 10.44
CA GLY A 10 -10.11 -13.47 9.41
C GLY A 10 -10.73 -12.11 9.09
N ILE A 11 -11.11 -11.35 10.12
CA ILE A 11 -11.68 -9.99 9.96
C ILE A 11 -10.66 -9.08 9.27
N LEU A 12 -9.43 -9.03 9.78
CA LEU A 12 -8.37 -8.18 9.24
C LEU A 12 -8.01 -8.56 7.80
N ALA A 13 -7.96 -9.86 7.48
CA ALA A 13 -7.72 -10.33 6.12
C ALA A 13 -8.88 -9.96 5.16
N GLY A 14 -10.11 -9.92 5.67
CA GLY A 14 -11.29 -9.44 4.96
C GLY A 14 -11.24 -7.94 4.67
N ILE A 15 -10.80 -7.13 5.64
CA ILE A 15 -10.56 -5.69 5.44
C ILE A 15 -9.52 -5.47 4.35
N VAL A 16 -8.39 -6.18 4.39
CA VAL A 16 -7.36 -6.07 3.36
C VAL A 16 -7.90 -6.50 1.99
N GLN A 17 -8.74 -7.54 1.93
CA GLN A 17 -9.37 -7.95 0.67
C GLN A 17 -10.25 -6.83 0.10
N GLN A 18 -11.11 -6.24 0.93
CA GLN A 18 -11.96 -5.12 0.52
C GLN A 18 -11.14 -3.92 0.03
N LEU A 19 -10.04 -3.59 0.71
CA LEU A 19 -9.12 -2.56 0.23
C LEU A 19 -8.59 -2.88 -1.17
N ARG A 20 -8.12 -4.12 -1.39
CA ARG A 20 -7.61 -4.57 -2.70
C ARG A 20 -8.68 -4.53 -3.79
N ASP A 21 -9.93 -4.78 -3.45
CA ASP A 21 -11.06 -4.81 -4.38
C ASP A 21 -11.68 -3.43 -4.63
N THR A 22 -11.31 -2.42 -3.83
CA THR A 22 -11.72 -1.03 -4.04
C THR A 22 -11.22 -0.53 -5.39
N LYS A 23 -12.14 -0.48 -6.36
CA LYS A 23 -11.95 0.23 -7.61
C LYS A 23 -12.06 1.73 -7.31
N MET A 24 -10.94 2.44 -7.38
CA MET A 24 -10.86 3.86 -7.00
C MET A 24 -11.99 4.70 -7.64
N PRO A 25 -12.80 5.44 -6.85
CA PRO A 25 -13.98 6.16 -7.33
C PRO A 25 -13.68 7.57 -7.88
N PHE A 26 -12.41 7.99 -7.89
CA PHE A 26 -12.06 9.21 -8.61
C PHE A 26 -12.35 8.97 -10.09
N GLY A 27 -12.94 9.95 -10.78
CA GLY A 27 -13.25 9.94 -12.23
C GLY A 27 -12.04 9.78 -13.16
N TYR A 28 -11.11 8.93 -12.79
CA TYR A 28 -10.04 8.38 -13.58
C TYR A 28 -10.58 7.17 -14.36
N PRO A 29 -10.22 7.04 -15.65
CA PRO A 29 -10.67 5.92 -16.47
C PRO A 29 -10.15 4.59 -15.88
N GLU A 30 -10.84 3.48 -16.17
CA GLU A 30 -10.52 2.10 -15.75
C GLU A 30 -9.01 1.76 -15.80
N LYS A 31 -8.25 2.38 -16.70
CA LYS A 31 -6.80 2.21 -16.90
C LYS A 31 -5.94 2.57 -15.67
N MET A 32 -6.44 3.35 -14.71
CA MET A 32 -5.73 3.69 -13.45
C MET A 32 -5.80 2.60 -12.38
N THR A 33 -6.62 1.56 -12.54
CA THR A 33 -6.59 0.36 -11.67
C THR A 33 -5.20 -0.29 -11.63
N LYS A 34 -4.47 -0.31 -12.75
CA LYS A 34 -3.08 -0.79 -12.80
C LYS A 34 -2.13 -0.02 -11.89
N ILE A 35 -2.32 1.28 -11.69
CA ILE A 35 -1.45 2.05 -10.78
C ILE A 35 -1.71 1.64 -9.33
N TYR A 36 -2.96 1.36 -8.97
CA TYR A 36 -3.29 0.83 -7.65
C TYR A 36 -2.63 -0.55 -7.43
N GLU A 37 -2.66 -1.42 -8.44
CA GLU A 37 -1.98 -2.72 -8.40
C GLU A 37 -0.46 -2.56 -8.21
N LEU A 38 0.17 -1.69 -9.01
CA LEU A 38 1.61 -1.43 -8.92
C LEU A 38 2.01 -0.76 -7.59
N ALA A 39 1.15 0.12 -7.06
CA ALA A 39 1.44 0.88 -5.85
C ALA A 39 1.39 0.01 -4.59
N TRP A 40 0.38 -0.86 -4.47
CA TRP A 40 0.04 -1.50 -3.20
C TRP A 40 0.10 -3.03 -3.23
N LEU A 41 0.14 -3.65 -4.42
CA LEU A 41 0.14 -5.10 -4.56
C LEU A 41 1.51 -5.69 -4.90
N LEU A 42 2.45 -4.86 -5.38
CA LEU A 42 3.79 -5.31 -5.75
C LEU A 42 4.84 -4.60 -4.90
N GLN A 43 5.90 -5.34 -4.55
CA GLN A 43 7.08 -4.70 -3.96
C GLN A 43 7.80 -3.86 -5.03
N PRO A 44 8.38 -2.72 -4.65
CA PRO A 44 9.24 -1.95 -5.56
C PRO A 44 10.42 -2.80 -6.03
N SER A 45 10.55 -2.95 -7.34
CA SER A 45 11.67 -3.67 -7.95
C SER A 45 12.82 -2.71 -8.28
N ILE A 46 14.06 -3.17 -8.15
CA ILE A 46 15.26 -2.41 -8.54
C ILE A 46 15.20 -1.96 -10.01
N GLU A 47 14.56 -2.72 -10.90
CA GLU A 47 14.42 -2.34 -12.32
C GLU A 47 13.56 -1.09 -12.53
N HIS A 48 12.55 -0.88 -11.68
CA HIS A 48 11.54 0.16 -11.85
C HIS A 48 11.69 1.33 -10.86
N ALA A 49 12.31 1.08 -9.72
CA ALA A 49 12.56 2.05 -8.65
C ALA A 49 13.91 1.73 -7.98
N PRO A 50 15.04 1.89 -8.70
CA PRO A 50 16.37 1.45 -8.24
C PRO A 50 16.85 2.16 -6.97
N ASP A 51 16.35 3.37 -6.70
CA ASP A 51 16.70 4.20 -5.54
C ASP A 51 15.68 4.11 -4.40
N TYR A 52 14.62 3.31 -4.53
CA TYR A 52 13.56 3.20 -3.51
C TYR A 52 14.13 2.90 -2.12
N HIS A 53 15.10 2.00 -2.05
CA HIS A 53 15.72 1.58 -0.80
C HIS A 53 16.72 2.58 -0.20
N THR A 54 17.04 3.66 -0.91
CA THR A 54 17.73 4.82 -0.33
C THR A 54 16.80 5.55 0.66
N PHE A 55 15.49 5.52 0.44
CA PHE A 55 14.49 6.25 1.23
C PHE A 55 13.67 5.33 2.14
N VAL A 56 13.39 4.11 1.68
CA VAL A 56 12.58 3.12 2.41
C VAL A 56 13.39 1.83 2.61
N PRO A 57 13.86 1.56 3.84
CA PRO A 57 14.58 0.33 4.14
C PRO A 57 13.77 -0.93 3.76
N LEU A 58 14.47 -1.98 3.30
CA LEU A 58 13.85 -3.27 2.94
C LEU A 58 12.94 -3.83 4.05
N SER A 59 13.33 -3.67 5.31
CA SER A 59 12.56 -4.12 6.48
C SER A 59 11.23 -3.41 6.66
N ASN A 60 11.09 -2.20 6.10
CA ASN A 60 9.92 -1.34 6.26
C ASN A 60 8.97 -1.42 5.07
N VAL A 61 9.32 -2.21 4.03
CA VAL A 61 8.45 -2.41 2.86
C VAL A 61 7.20 -3.16 3.29
N VAL A 62 6.05 -2.55 3.04
CA VAL A 62 4.73 -3.12 3.33
C VAL A 62 3.86 -3.04 2.09
N ILE A 63 3.21 -4.15 1.74
CA ILE A 63 2.25 -4.27 0.64
C ILE A 63 1.01 -5.03 1.10
N LEU A 64 -0.15 -4.76 0.49
CA LEU A 64 -1.42 -5.34 0.91
C LEU A 64 -1.44 -6.88 0.85
N PRO A 65 -0.87 -7.56 -0.17
CA PRO A 65 -0.84 -9.03 -0.18
C PRO A 65 -0.09 -9.63 1.02
N GLU A 66 1.02 -9.01 1.45
CA GLU A 66 1.77 -9.47 2.62
C GLU A 66 1.05 -9.18 3.92
N MET A 67 0.37 -8.03 4.04
CA MET A 67 -0.52 -7.75 5.17
C MET A 67 -1.65 -8.78 5.25
N GLN A 68 -2.26 -9.15 4.11
CA GLN A 68 -3.31 -10.17 4.09
C GLN A 68 -2.80 -11.54 4.53
N LYS A 69 -1.61 -11.95 4.07
CA LYS A 69 -0.96 -13.19 4.52
C LYS A 69 -0.64 -13.13 6.01
N LYS A 70 -0.13 -11.99 6.50
CA LYS A 70 0.16 -11.74 7.92
C LYS A 70 -1.11 -11.88 8.78
N ALA A 71 -2.23 -11.32 8.32
CA ALA A 71 -3.53 -11.45 8.98
C ALA A 71 -4.04 -12.90 9.01
N LYS A 72 -4.06 -13.59 7.86
CA LYS A 72 -4.49 -15.00 7.77
C LYS A 72 -3.64 -15.94 8.64
N ALA A 73 -2.36 -15.62 8.82
CA ALA A 73 -1.45 -16.36 9.67
C ALA A 73 -1.60 -16.03 11.18
N GLY A 74 -2.54 -15.15 11.57
CA GLY A 74 -2.74 -14.75 12.97
C GLY A 74 -1.59 -13.90 13.53
N ARG A 75 -0.77 -13.27 12.67
CA ARG A 75 0.42 -12.50 13.12
C ARG A 75 0.10 -11.07 13.57
N TYR A 76 -1.15 -10.62 13.41
CA TYR A 76 -1.64 -9.41 14.06
C TYR A 76 -2.32 -9.79 15.37
N LEU A 77 -1.62 -9.55 16.49
CA LEU A 77 -2.12 -9.83 17.84
C LEU A 77 -3.11 -8.76 18.32
N SER A 78 -3.14 -7.62 17.64
CA SER A 78 -4.04 -6.51 17.92
C SER A 78 -4.33 -5.71 16.64
N LEU A 79 -5.41 -4.94 16.67
CA LEU A 79 -5.75 -3.92 15.69
C LEU A 79 -4.63 -2.88 15.56
N GLU A 80 -3.90 -2.60 16.65
CA GLU A 80 -2.81 -1.64 16.61
C GLU A 80 -1.63 -2.14 15.75
N HIS A 81 -1.29 -3.43 15.83
CA HIS A 81 -0.28 -4.01 14.93
C HIS A 81 -0.70 -3.91 13.46
N PHE A 82 -2.00 -4.05 13.17
CA PHE A 82 -2.53 -3.91 11.82
C PHE A 82 -2.49 -2.45 11.34
N ARG A 83 -2.87 -1.51 12.20
CA ARG A 83 -2.79 -0.07 11.93
C ARG A 83 -1.36 0.37 11.67
N ALA A 84 -0.39 -0.13 12.42
CA ALA A 84 1.03 0.18 12.23
C ALA A 84 1.49 -0.11 10.79
N ASP A 85 1.10 -1.26 10.22
CA ASP A 85 1.43 -1.59 8.82
C ASP A 85 0.70 -0.69 7.80
N LEU A 86 -0.57 -0.31 8.06
CA LEU A 86 -1.29 0.66 7.22
C LEU A 86 -0.61 2.04 7.23
N TYR A 87 -0.20 2.51 8.40
CA TYR A 87 0.54 3.76 8.55
C TYR A 87 1.93 3.67 7.90
N GLN A 88 2.61 2.52 8.00
CA GLN A 88 3.90 2.31 7.34
C GLN A 88 3.79 2.41 5.82
N LEU A 89 2.74 1.86 5.23
CA LEU A 89 2.48 1.96 3.79
C LEU A 89 2.32 3.44 3.35
N HIS A 90 1.58 4.24 4.12
CA HIS A 90 1.48 5.68 3.89
C HIS A 90 2.82 6.41 4.09
N THR A 91 3.54 6.12 5.16
CA THR A 91 4.85 6.72 5.45
C THR A 91 5.86 6.44 4.36
N ASN A 92 5.90 5.20 3.83
CA ASN A 92 6.75 4.84 2.71
C ASN A 92 6.41 5.62 1.44
N ALA A 93 5.11 5.83 1.18
CA ALA A 93 4.64 6.63 0.06
C ALA A 93 5.11 8.08 0.19
N VAL A 94 5.00 8.68 1.38
CA VAL A 94 5.48 10.04 1.64
C VAL A 94 7.00 10.12 1.51
N ALA A 95 7.75 9.20 2.13
CA ALA A 95 9.21 9.21 2.12
C ALA A 95 9.77 9.14 0.70
N TYR A 96 9.21 8.29 -0.15
CA TYR A 96 9.70 8.13 -1.52
C TYR A 96 9.24 9.24 -2.48
N ASN A 97 8.07 9.85 -2.26
CA ASN A 97 7.43 10.77 -3.21
C ASN A 97 7.43 12.26 -2.77
N SER A 98 8.04 12.60 -1.64
CA SER A 98 8.17 14.00 -1.20
C SER A 98 9.19 14.76 -2.04
N PRO A 99 8.93 16.03 -2.43
CA PRO A 99 9.90 16.84 -3.17
C PRO A 99 11.18 17.11 -2.34
N GLY A 100 12.35 17.01 -2.95
CA GLY A 100 13.65 17.29 -2.30
C GLY A 100 14.18 16.21 -1.34
N ASP A 101 13.29 15.48 -0.65
CA ASP A 101 13.62 14.40 0.28
C ASP A 101 13.33 12.99 -0.26
N GLY A 102 12.66 12.89 -1.41
CA GLY A 102 12.36 11.65 -2.13
C GLY A 102 13.32 11.41 -3.30
N GLY A 103 13.27 10.19 -3.86
CA GLY A 103 14.14 9.78 -4.95
C GLY A 103 13.98 10.61 -6.21
N GLY A 104 15.00 10.58 -7.08
CA GLY A 104 14.94 11.23 -8.39
C GLY A 104 13.79 10.71 -9.26
N PHE A 105 13.19 9.59 -8.86
CA PHE A 105 12.02 8.98 -9.48
C PHE A 105 10.67 9.23 -8.76
N GLY A 106 10.68 9.82 -7.57
CA GLY A 106 9.49 10.23 -6.80
C GLY A 106 9.24 11.75 -6.79
N ASP A 107 10.25 12.55 -7.13
CA ASP A 107 10.16 14.02 -7.18
C ASP A 107 9.70 14.52 -8.57
N PRO A 108 8.61 15.32 -8.67
CA PRO A 108 8.22 15.97 -9.93
C PRO A 108 9.27 16.97 -10.48
N CYS A 109 10.20 17.49 -9.65
CA CYS A 109 11.25 18.41 -10.07
C CYS A 109 12.52 17.71 -10.60
N ALA A 110 12.86 16.50 -10.14
CA ALA A 110 14.04 15.77 -10.62
C ALA A 110 13.92 15.31 -12.09
N LEU A 111 12.70 15.28 -12.62
CA LEU A 111 12.44 14.94 -14.02
C LEU A 111 12.79 16.05 -15.02
N ALA A 112 12.96 17.29 -14.58
CA ALA A 112 13.43 18.38 -15.45
C ALA A 112 14.88 18.17 -15.91
N LEU A 113 15.68 17.37 -15.19
CA LEU A 113 17.07 17.06 -15.52
C LEU A 113 17.26 15.67 -16.15
N SER A 114 16.28 14.77 -16.07
CA SER A 114 16.35 13.41 -16.64
C SER A 114 16.16 13.33 -18.16
N GLN A 115 15.92 14.45 -18.86
CA GLN A 115 15.74 14.47 -20.32
C GLN A 115 16.96 14.00 -21.14
N ARG A 116 18.09 13.68 -20.51
CA ARG A 116 19.26 13.13 -21.22
C ARG A 116 19.46 11.62 -21.12
N HIS A 117 18.84 10.92 -20.19
CA HIS A 117 18.98 9.46 -20.10
C HIS A 117 17.65 8.84 -19.67
N GLY A 118 16.96 8.23 -20.63
CA GLY A 118 15.68 7.60 -20.39
C GLY A 118 15.79 6.45 -19.39
N ARG A 119 14.97 6.51 -18.32
CA ARG A 119 14.10 5.43 -17.82
C ARG A 119 13.48 5.80 -16.47
N LEU A 120 12.15 5.68 -16.40
CA LEU A 120 11.28 5.35 -15.25
C LEU A 120 11.04 6.34 -14.09
N CYS A 121 10.11 7.29 -14.28
CA CYS A 121 9.06 7.50 -13.26
C CYS A 121 7.78 6.96 -13.86
N ILE A 122 7.26 5.84 -13.32
CA ILE A 122 6.01 5.14 -13.67
C ILE A 122 5.45 5.62 -15.02
N LEU A 123 6.08 5.17 -16.11
CA LEU A 123 5.51 5.28 -17.43
C LEU A 123 4.71 3.99 -17.64
N LEU A 124 3.37 4.10 -17.69
CA LEU A 124 2.55 3.05 -18.28
C LEU A 124 2.90 2.98 -19.79
N PHE A 125 3.92 2.19 -20.14
CA PHE A 125 4.14 1.80 -21.53
C PHE A 125 3.09 0.73 -21.89
N PHE A 126 2.05 1.13 -22.60
CA PHE A 126 1.35 0.21 -23.49
C PHE A 126 2.16 0.14 -24.78
N VAL A 127 2.81 -0.99 -25.04
CA VAL A 127 3.20 -1.35 -26.40
C VAL A 127 1.90 -1.73 -27.11
N SER A 128 1.34 -0.80 -27.89
CA SER A 128 0.35 -1.14 -28.91
C SER A 128 1.08 -1.87 -30.02
N ALA A 129 0.66 -3.10 -30.33
CA ALA A 129 1.24 -3.95 -31.37
C ALA A 129 0.97 -3.47 -32.82
N ALA A 130 0.67 -2.18 -33.03
CA ALA A 130 0.50 -1.60 -34.34
C ALA A 130 1.18 -0.22 -34.37
N GLY A 131 2.22 -0.11 -35.19
CA GLY A 131 3.13 1.03 -35.26
C GLY A 131 2.47 2.31 -35.79
N THR A 132 1.81 3.05 -34.90
CA THR A 132 1.42 4.43 -35.14
C THR A 132 1.80 5.28 -33.94
N MET A 133 2.74 6.21 -34.17
CA MET A 133 3.10 7.27 -33.22
C MET A 133 1.90 8.21 -33.03
N GLY A 134 1.01 7.86 -32.12
CA GLY A 134 0.07 8.79 -31.50
C GLY A 134 0.65 9.22 -30.16
N LEU A 135 0.90 10.53 -29.99
CA LEU A 135 1.18 11.15 -28.69
C LEU A 135 -0.06 11.02 -27.79
N ASN A 136 -0.25 9.84 -27.20
CA ASN A 136 -1.23 9.65 -26.13
C ASN A 136 -0.60 10.19 -24.84
N CYS A 137 -0.93 11.45 -24.55
CA CYS A 137 -0.64 12.15 -23.31
C CYS A 137 -1.32 11.45 -22.11
N HIS A 138 -0.73 10.34 -21.64
CA HIS A 138 -1.07 9.75 -20.36
C HIS A 138 -0.57 10.67 -19.25
N ARG A 139 -1.50 11.32 -18.54
CA ARG A 139 -1.22 12.21 -17.41
C ARG A 139 -0.34 11.47 -16.40
N ARG A 140 0.89 11.94 -16.23
CA ARG A 140 1.85 11.42 -15.25
C ARG A 140 1.31 11.67 -13.84
N MET A 141 1.27 10.64 -12.98
CA MET A 141 0.97 10.84 -11.57
C MET A 141 2.18 11.51 -10.92
N LEU A 142 1.97 12.68 -10.32
CA LEU A 142 3.01 13.39 -9.58
C LEU A 142 3.15 12.77 -8.17
N GLY A 143 4.30 12.93 -7.52
CA GLY A 143 4.52 12.44 -6.16
C GLY A 143 3.45 12.90 -5.17
N ALA A 144 3.02 14.17 -5.25
CA ALA A 144 1.92 14.70 -4.44
C ALA A 144 0.57 13.99 -4.69
N GLU A 145 0.30 13.53 -5.91
CA GLU A 145 -0.91 12.77 -6.23
C GLU A 145 -0.82 11.33 -5.71
N PHE A 146 0.39 10.72 -5.70
CA PHE A 146 0.63 9.42 -5.08
C PHE A 146 0.47 9.48 -3.56
N ILE A 147 0.92 10.55 -2.91
CA ILE A 147 0.73 10.78 -1.48
C ILE A 147 -0.75 10.90 -1.14
N LYS A 148 -1.53 11.64 -1.94
CA LYS A 148 -3.00 11.71 -1.78
C LYS A 148 -3.66 10.34 -1.95
N LEU A 149 -3.19 9.53 -2.90
CA LEU A 149 -3.67 8.16 -3.08
C LEU A 149 -3.40 7.31 -1.84
N ALA A 150 -2.20 7.40 -1.26
CA ALA A 150 -1.84 6.69 -0.03
C ALA A 150 -2.70 7.14 1.17
N ALA A 151 -2.93 8.44 1.31
CA ALA A 151 -3.76 9.00 2.37
C ALA A 151 -5.22 8.53 2.23
N ARG A 152 -5.71 8.39 1.00
CA ARG A 152 -7.05 7.86 0.74
C ARG A 152 -7.17 6.38 1.12
N LEU A 153 -6.19 5.54 0.78
CA LEU A 153 -6.17 4.14 1.20
C LEU A 153 -6.29 4.02 2.73
N LEU A 154 -5.56 4.87 3.46
CA LEU A 154 -5.59 4.89 4.92
C LEU A 154 -6.98 5.28 5.45
N GLU A 155 -7.65 6.22 4.78
CA GLU A 155 -9.01 6.63 5.15
C GLU A 155 -10.04 5.54 4.85
N ASP A 156 -9.97 4.90 3.68
CA ASP A 156 -10.83 3.77 3.34
C ASP A 156 -10.63 2.62 4.36
N ALA A 157 -9.38 2.38 4.79
CA ALA A 157 -9.07 1.40 5.83
C ALA A 157 -9.69 1.77 7.19
N ARG A 158 -9.71 3.06 7.56
CA ARG A 158 -10.37 3.54 8.79
C ARG A 158 -11.87 3.29 8.77
N VAL A 159 -12.53 3.56 7.64
CA VAL A 159 -13.97 3.30 7.47
C VAL A 159 -14.26 1.80 7.62
N LEU A 160 -13.48 0.94 6.97
CA LEU A 160 -13.63 -0.51 7.07
C LEU A 160 -13.36 -1.03 8.50
N ILE A 161 -12.31 -0.52 9.16
CA ILE A 161 -12.03 -0.86 10.56
C ILE A 161 -13.18 -0.43 11.47
N ALA A 162 -13.72 0.78 11.29
CA ALA A 162 -14.83 1.28 12.10
C ALA A 162 -16.08 0.39 11.95
N ALA A 163 -16.36 -0.09 10.74
CA ALA A 163 -17.48 -1.00 10.47
C ALA A 163 -17.36 -2.35 11.22
N HIS A 164 -16.13 -2.83 11.43
CA HIS A 164 -15.85 -4.09 12.14
C HIS A 164 -15.37 -3.90 13.59
N LEU A 165 -15.38 -2.67 14.11
CA LEU A 165 -14.74 -2.36 15.39
C LEU A 165 -15.26 -3.19 16.57
N PRO A 166 -16.57 -3.44 16.73
CA PRO A 166 -17.08 -4.28 17.82
C PRO A 166 -16.58 -5.73 17.74
N GLU A 167 -16.52 -6.30 16.54
CA GLU A 167 -16.07 -7.67 16.30
C GLU A 167 -14.56 -7.82 16.57
N ILE A 168 -13.79 -6.81 16.15
CA ILE A 168 -12.35 -6.73 16.40
C ILE A 168 -12.08 -6.67 17.90
N GLN A 169 -12.74 -5.77 18.62
CA GLN A 169 -12.56 -5.63 20.08
C GLN A 169 -12.96 -6.90 20.82
N ALA A 170 -14.06 -7.55 20.41
CA ALA A 170 -14.48 -8.83 20.98
C ALA A 170 -13.47 -9.96 20.70
N ALA A 171 -12.81 -9.96 19.55
CA ALA A 171 -11.76 -10.92 19.23
C ALA A 171 -10.47 -10.66 20.04
N GLU A 172 -10.04 -9.40 20.13
CA GLU A 172 -8.88 -8.98 20.93
C GLU A 172 -9.05 -9.32 22.42
N ALA A 173 -10.24 -9.07 22.98
CA ALA A 173 -10.56 -9.38 24.37
C ALA A 173 -10.48 -10.88 24.70
N ARG A 174 -10.61 -11.76 23.70
CA ARG A 174 -10.45 -13.22 23.83
C ARG A 174 -9.00 -13.69 23.69
N ILE A 175 -8.16 -12.91 23.05
CA ILE A 175 -6.71 -13.13 22.95
C ILE A 175 -6.02 -12.69 24.25
N ALA A 176 -6.43 -11.54 24.81
CA ALA A 176 -5.87 -10.94 26.02
C ALA A 176 -5.88 -11.77 27.34
N PRO A 177 -6.83 -12.67 27.66
CA PRO A 177 -6.90 -13.28 28.98
C PRO A 177 -5.93 -14.46 29.17
N ARG A 178 -5.19 -14.88 28.14
CA ARG A 178 -4.26 -16.01 28.26
C ARG A 178 -2.89 -15.64 28.86
N ALA A 179 -2.59 -14.35 29.04
CA ALA A 179 -1.33 -13.90 29.62
C ALA A 179 -1.31 -13.95 31.18
N SER A 180 -2.45 -14.20 31.83
CA SER A 180 -2.60 -14.02 33.28
C SER A 180 -2.79 -15.31 34.10
N THR A 181 -2.84 -16.49 33.48
CA THR A 181 -3.10 -17.77 34.17
C THR A 181 -1.86 -18.67 34.25
N THR A 182 -0.68 -18.09 34.41
CA THR A 182 0.47 -18.81 35.00
C THR A 182 0.73 -18.24 36.39
N ARG A 183 -0.11 -18.66 37.35
CA ARG A 183 0.23 -18.69 38.77
C ARG A 183 0.12 -20.15 39.20
N MET A 184 1.27 -20.79 39.40
CA MET A 184 1.65 -21.51 40.62
C MET A 184 3.13 -21.84 40.54
#